data_AF-A0A7R9C2P9-F1
#
_entry.id   AF-A0A7R9C2P9-F1
#
_cell.length_a   1.000
_cell.length_b   1.000
_cell.length_c   1.000
_cell.angle_alpha   90.00
_cell.angle_beta   90.00
_cell.angle_gamma   90.00
#
_symmetry.space_group_name_H-M   'P 1'
#
loop_
_entity.id
_entity.type
_entity.pdbx_description
1 polymer ?
#
loop_
_entity_poly.entity_id
_entity_poly.type
_entity_poly.pdbx_seq_one_letter_code
_entity_poly.pdbx_strand_id
1 'polypeptide(L)'
;MEQTERAFQKQPTVFLNRKKTLPKRKKGLRYVKSVGLGFKTPRDAIDGNYIDKKCPFTGNVSIRGRILTGTVMKLKMQRTIVIRRDYLHYIRKYKRFEKRHRNMSVHLSPCFRDVHIGDIVTVGECRPLAKTVRFNVLKTPVYRYFCTVFSGKMEKEEMVSRPYGKIVLSLDNVLLPPEKTASSPSYEDGLDEKSEFELRFVACELIQTAGILLKVPQVAMASGQVLFQRFYYSKSLVRLPMEHTAMAALCLASKIEEAPRRIRDIINVFHHIRQVRARK
;
A
#
# COMPACT_ATOMS: atom_id res chain seq x y z
N MET A 1 10.81 32.38 -9.80
CA MET A 1 11.26 32.17 -8.41
C MET A 1 10.41 33.07 -7.55
N GLU A 2 9.57 32.49 -6.71
CA GLU A 2 8.76 33.29 -5.79
C GLU A 2 9.64 33.65 -4.60
N GLN A 3 10.15 34.88 -4.60
CA GLN A 3 11.01 35.40 -3.55
C GLN A 3 10.12 35.85 -2.39
N THR A 4 9.79 34.92 -1.50
CA THR A 4 8.91 35.19 -0.36
C THR A 4 9.65 35.73 0.86
N GLU A 5 10.97 35.53 0.91
CA GLU A 5 11.80 35.95 2.03
C GLU A 5 12.47 37.31 1.78
N ARG A 6 12.84 38.02 2.85
CA ARG A 6 13.52 39.33 2.74
C ARG A 6 14.89 39.23 2.07
N ALA A 7 15.65 38.16 2.37
CA ALA A 7 16.97 37.93 1.79
C ALA A 7 16.89 37.11 0.50
N PHE A 8 17.60 37.54 -0.54
CA PHE A 8 17.65 36.87 -1.84
C PHE A 8 18.06 35.40 -1.71
N GLN A 9 17.17 34.49 -2.08
CA GLN A 9 17.44 33.05 -2.01
C GLN A 9 18.14 32.59 -3.30
N LYS A 10 19.28 31.90 -3.16
CA LYS A 10 20.01 31.25 -4.26
C LYS A 10 20.67 29.95 -3.79
N GLN A 11 20.96 29.04 -4.72
CA GLN A 11 21.83 27.91 -4.43
C GLN A 11 23.29 28.41 -4.34
N PRO A 12 24.03 28.11 -3.27
CA PRO A 12 25.39 28.63 -3.10
C PRO A 12 26.36 28.12 -4.16
N THR A 13 26.14 26.89 -4.64
CA THR A 13 26.97 26.23 -5.67
C THR A 13 26.72 26.73 -7.08
N VAL A 14 25.64 27.50 -7.30
CA VAL A 14 25.21 27.95 -8.63
C VAL A 14 25.46 29.45 -8.77
N PHE A 15 26.27 29.82 -9.76
CA PHE A 15 26.43 31.21 -10.16
C PHE A 15 25.36 31.62 -11.18
N LEU A 16 24.49 32.57 -10.79
CA LEU A 16 23.35 33.02 -11.61
C LEU A 16 23.73 34.11 -12.62
N ASN A 17 24.72 34.95 -12.31
CA ASN A 17 25.04 36.17 -13.08
C ASN A 17 25.95 35.87 -14.29
N ARG A 18 25.57 34.89 -15.11
CA ARG A 18 26.35 34.51 -16.29
C ARG A 18 26.00 35.41 -17.48
N LYS A 19 27.02 35.99 -18.12
CA LYS A 19 26.86 36.78 -19.35
C LYS A 19 26.36 35.89 -20.50
N LYS A 20 25.35 36.36 -21.25
CA LYS A 20 24.72 35.62 -22.36
C LYS A 20 25.68 35.31 -23.52
N THR A 21 26.73 36.11 -23.66
CA THR A 21 27.77 35.97 -24.70
C THR A 21 28.67 34.74 -24.51
N LEU A 22 28.71 34.15 -23.30
CA LEU A 22 29.53 32.97 -23.02
C LEU A 22 28.82 31.69 -23.49
N PRO A 23 29.56 30.70 -24.03
CA PRO A 23 28.98 29.44 -24.50
C PRO A 23 28.20 28.70 -23.39
N LYS A 24 27.05 28.12 -23.75
CA LYS A 24 26.19 27.36 -22.81
C LYS A 24 26.89 26.05 -22.41
N ARG A 25 27.07 25.83 -21.10
CA ARG A 25 27.51 24.52 -20.57
C ARG A 25 26.41 23.49 -20.77
N LYS A 26 26.81 22.22 -20.96
CA LYS A 26 25.90 21.06 -21.07
C LYS A 26 25.08 20.80 -19.79
N LYS A 27 25.56 21.21 -18.60
CA LYS A 27 24.84 21.00 -17.33
C LYS A 27 23.84 22.14 -17.06
N GLY A 28 22.64 21.78 -16.64
CA GLY A 28 21.57 22.73 -16.28
C GLY A 28 21.98 23.69 -15.15
N LEU A 29 21.28 24.83 -15.06
CA LEU A 29 21.55 25.87 -14.07
C LEU A 29 21.24 25.47 -12.62
N ARG A 30 20.72 24.26 -12.36
CA ARG A 30 20.32 23.82 -11.02
C ARG A 30 21.29 22.77 -10.47
N TYR A 31 21.67 22.95 -9.21
CA TYR A 31 22.46 21.95 -8.50
C TYR A 31 21.54 20.86 -7.91
N VAL A 32 21.85 19.61 -8.24
CA VAL A 32 21.19 18.41 -7.73
C VAL A 32 22.28 17.40 -7.38
N LYS A 33 22.08 16.65 -6.30
CA LYS A 33 22.93 15.53 -5.92
C LYS A 33 22.10 14.27 -5.66
N SER A 34 22.72 13.12 -5.89
CA SER A 34 22.21 11.84 -5.40
C SER A 34 22.48 11.70 -3.91
N VAL A 35 21.54 11.12 -3.18
CA VAL A 35 21.65 10.89 -1.72
C VAL A 35 22.43 9.60 -1.41
N GLY A 36 22.51 8.68 -2.39
CA GLY A 36 23.05 7.33 -2.20
C GLY A 36 21.99 6.35 -1.69
N LEU A 37 22.43 5.18 -1.21
CA LEU A 37 21.58 4.16 -0.55
C LEU A 37 20.40 3.65 -1.41
N GLY A 38 20.51 3.73 -2.74
CA GLY A 38 19.46 3.28 -3.67
C GLY A 38 18.26 4.21 -3.81
N PHE A 39 18.27 5.39 -3.18
CA PHE A 39 17.19 6.37 -3.34
C PHE A 39 17.35 7.17 -4.63
N LYS A 40 16.27 7.20 -5.44
CA LYS A 40 16.21 7.99 -6.68
C LYS A 40 15.94 9.46 -6.35
N THR A 41 16.56 10.37 -7.09
CA THR A 41 16.27 11.80 -7.04
C THR A 41 14.89 12.07 -7.65
N PRO A 42 13.96 12.73 -6.96
CA PRO A 42 12.64 13.03 -7.53
C PRO A 42 12.75 14.04 -8.67
N ARG A 43 11.86 13.93 -9.67
CA ARG A 43 11.81 14.84 -10.84
C ARG A 43 11.65 16.29 -10.40
N ASP A 44 10.81 16.54 -9.39
CA ASP A 44 10.63 17.86 -8.79
C ASP A 44 11.90 18.47 -8.18
N ALA A 45 12.88 17.66 -7.79
CA ALA A 45 14.17 18.18 -7.36
C ALA A 45 15.04 18.63 -8.54
N ILE A 46 14.92 17.97 -9.69
CA ILE A 46 15.68 18.24 -10.92
C ILE A 46 15.11 19.47 -11.64
N ASP A 47 13.79 19.50 -11.82
CA ASP A 47 13.14 20.53 -12.64
C ASP A 47 12.51 21.65 -11.79
N GLY A 48 12.29 21.41 -10.49
CA GLY A 48 11.61 22.36 -9.61
C GLY A 48 12.42 23.63 -9.37
N ASN A 49 11.72 24.73 -9.10
CA ASN A 49 12.32 26.06 -8.90
C ASN A 49 12.35 26.53 -7.42
N TYR A 50 12.34 25.59 -6.47
CA TYR A 50 12.42 25.90 -5.05
C TYR A 50 13.87 25.98 -4.56
N ILE A 51 14.10 26.75 -3.49
CA ILE A 51 15.41 26.87 -2.85
C ILE A 51 15.26 26.45 -1.39
N ASP A 52 15.94 25.35 -1.04
CA ASP A 52 15.95 24.81 0.31
C ASP A 52 17.34 24.29 0.68
N LYS A 53 17.94 24.90 1.71
CA LYS A 53 19.25 24.51 2.23
C LYS A 53 19.21 23.17 2.98
N LYS A 54 18.03 22.79 3.48
CA LYS A 54 17.78 21.57 4.27
C LYS A 54 17.37 20.37 3.41
N CYS A 55 17.14 20.56 2.12
CA CYS A 55 16.78 19.47 1.20
C CYS A 55 17.93 18.44 1.08
N PRO A 56 17.63 17.12 1.07
CA PRO A 56 18.66 16.10 0.91
C PRO A 56 19.18 16.02 -0.54
N PHE A 57 18.42 16.51 -1.55
CA PHE A 57 18.77 16.42 -2.97
C PHE A 57 19.40 17.71 -3.54
N THR A 58 18.93 18.88 -3.12
CA THR A 58 19.37 20.17 -3.70
C THR A 58 20.15 21.03 -2.69
N GLY A 59 20.19 20.61 -1.43
CA GLY A 59 20.87 21.28 -0.33
C GLY A 59 22.16 20.56 0.11
N ASN A 60 22.79 21.11 1.15
CA ASN A 60 24.00 20.55 1.76
C ASN A 60 23.66 19.72 3.01
N VAL A 61 22.77 18.74 2.87
CA VAL A 61 22.46 17.78 3.93
C VAL A 61 22.84 16.38 3.47
N SER A 62 23.68 15.69 4.23
CA SER A 62 24.02 14.27 4.04
C SER A 62 23.13 13.41 4.92
N ILE A 63 22.63 12.31 4.38
CA ILE A 63 21.92 11.29 5.15
C ILE A 63 22.95 10.29 5.65
N ARG A 64 22.95 10.05 6.97
CA ARG A 64 23.87 9.11 7.61
C ARG A 64 23.20 8.48 8.83
N GLY A 65 23.39 7.18 9.00
CA GLY A 65 22.81 6.43 10.11
C GLY A 65 21.50 5.75 9.73
N ARG A 66 20.46 5.94 10.55
CA ARG A 66 19.24 5.13 10.49
C ARG A 66 18.29 5.59 9.39
N ILE A 67 17.75 4.64 8.64
CA ILE A 67 16.59 4.85 7.76
C ILE A 67 15.37 4.29 8.47
N LEU A 68 14.36 5.12 8.64
CA LEU A 68 13.14 4.79 9.38
C LEU A 68 11.92 5.01 8.49
N THR A 69 10.85 4.27 8.77
CA THR A 69 9.53 4.47 8.15
C THR A 69 8.53 4.90 9.22
N GLY A 70 7.57 5.74 8.83
CA GLY A 70 6.51 6.20 9.73
C GLY A 70 5.33 6.80 8.98
N THR A 71 4.20 6.93 9.65
CA THR A 71 2.97 7.51 9.09
C THR A 71 2.92 9.01 9.37
N VAL A 72 2.50 9.81 8.39
CA VAL A 72 2.37 11.25 8.56
C VAL A 72 1.15 11.58 9.42
N MET A 73 1.33 12.26 10.54
CA MET A 73 0.24 12.68 11.43
C MET A 73 -0.20 14.13 11.19
N LYS A 74 0.77 15.04 11.03
CA LYS A 74 0.50 16.49 10.96
C LYS A 74 1.38 17.16 9.92
N LEU A 75 0.77 18.04 9.11
CA LEU A 75 1.38 18.86 8.05
C LEU A 75 1.28 20.38 8.35
N LYS A 76 1.15 20.77 9.62
CA LYS A 76 0.82 22.16 10.00
C LYS A 76 2.01 23.14 9.93
N MET A 77 3.24 22.65 9.99
CA MET A 77 4.44 23.49 10.03
C MET A 77 5.01 23.67 8.62
N GLN A 78 5.61 24.82 8.34
CA GLN A 78 6.28 25.04 7.07
C GLN A 78 7.48 24.10 6.92
N ARG A 79 7.50 23.33 5.83
CA ARG A 79 8.60 22.41 5.43
C ARG A 79 9.01 21.40 6.51
N THR A 80 8.12 21.10 7.47
CA THR A 80 8.37 20.11 8.53
C THR A 80 7.06 19.37 8.81
N ILE A 81 7.16 18.05 8.92
CA ILE A 81 6.04 17.17 9.23
C ILE A 81 6.28 16.43 10.53
N VAL A 82 5.21 16.04 11.20
CA VAL A 82 5.29 15.13 12.35
C VAL A 82 4.88 13.75 11.87
N ILE A 83 5.80 12.80 11.97
CA ILE A 83 5.52 11.39 11.70
C ILE A 83 5.29 10.65 13.01
N ARG A 84 4.43 9.64 13.00
CA ARG A 84 4.24 8.69 14.09
C ARG A 84 4.86 7.35 13.70
N ARG A 85 5.56 6.77 14.67
CA ARG A 85 6.08 5.41 14.58
C ARG A 85 5.50 4.60 15.71
N ASP A 86 4.66 3.64 15.35
CA ASP A 86 4.16 2.64 16.28
C ASP A 86 5.16 1.47 16.33
N TYR A 87 5.48 0.97 17.52
CA TYR A 87 6.36 -0.18 17.74
C TYR A 87 5.85 -1.01 18.91
N LEU A 88 6.17 -2.30 18.89
CA LEU A 88 5.81 -3.22 19.95
C LEU A 88 6.95 -3.28 20.98
N HIS A 89 6.63 -3.00 22.23
CA HIS A 89 7.55 -3.14 23.35
C HIS A 89 7.28 -4.45 24.07
N TYR A 90 8.30 -5.32 24.20
CA TYR A 90 8.15 -6.61 24.86
C TYR A 90 8.28 -6.48 26.38
N ILE A 91 7.28 -6.96 27.13
CA ILE A 91 7.31 -6.98 28.59
C ILE A 91 7.75 -8.38 29.05
N ARG A 92 9.01 -8.48 29.50
CA ARG A 92 9.64 -9.75 29.92
C ARG A 92 8.86 -10.47 31.03
N LYS A 93 8.33 -9.75 32.03
CA LYS A 93 7.56 -10.32 33.15
C LYS A 93 6.33 -11.09 32.68
N TYR A 94 5.58 -10.53 31.73
CA TYR A 94 4.31 -11.12 31.27
C TYR A 94 4.44 -11.91 29.96
N LYS A 95 5.63 -11.94 29.37
CA LYS A 95 5.91 -12.53 28.05
C LYS A 95 4.93 -12.05 26.96
N ARG A 96 4.47 -10.80 27.04
CA ARG A 96 3.49 -10.16 26.13
C ARG A 96 4.06 -8.87 25.53
N PHE A 97 3.51 -8.42 24.40
CA PHE A 97 3.87 -7.17 23.76
C PHE A 97 2.87 -6.06 24.08
N GLU A 98 3.37 -4.85 24.31
CA GLU A 98 2.62 -3.62 24.49
C GLU A 98 2.81 -2.72 23.25
N LYS A 99 1.72 -2.15 22.71
CA LYS A 99 1.82 -1.18 21.62
C LYS A 99 2.25 0.19 22.17
N ARG A 100 3.39 0.70 21.70
CA ARG A 100 3.88 2.05 22.01
C ARG A 100 4.03 2.87 20.73
N HIS A 101 4.07 4.18 20.88
CA HIS A 101 4.27 5.08 19.76
C HIS A 101 5.26 6.18 20.12
N ARG A 102 5.93 6.74 19.10
CA ARG A 102 6.74 7.96 19.20
C ARG A 102 6.42 8.88 18.03
N ASN A 103 6.23 10.16 18.35
CA ASN A 103 6.09 11.21 17.37
C ASN A 103 7.45 11.87 17.12
N MET A 104 7.80 12.07 15.86
CA MET A 104 9.08 12.66 15.46
C MET A 104 8.85 13.76 14.44
N SER A 105 9.52 14.90 14.63
CA SER A 105 9.53 16.00 13.65
C SER A 105 10.59 15.73 12.58
N VAL A 106 10.18 15.80 11.31
CA VAL A 106 10.98 15.47 10.13
C VAL A 106 10.90 16.61 9.14
N HIS A 107 12.03 17.00 8.55
CA HIS A 107 12.05 18.00 7.48
C HIS A 107 11.38 17.44 6.22
N LEU A 108 10.45 18.19 5.65
CA LEU A 108 9.80 17.88 4.37
C LEU A 108 10.30 18.87 3.32
N SER A 109 11.11 18.36 2.40
CA SER A 109 11.59 19.14 1.27
C SER A 109 10.43 19.47 0.30
N PRO A 110 10.38 20.68 -0.30
CA PRO A 110 9.35 21.07 -1.27
C PRO A 110 9.31 20.23 -2.56
N CYS A 111 10.24 19.30 -2.76
CA CYS A 111 10.16 18.31 -3.84
C CYS A 111 9.06 17.28 -3.64
N PHE A 112 8.51 17.17 -2.43
CA PHE A 112 7.41 16.28 -2.12
C PHE A 112 6.17 17.11 -1.83
N ARG A 113 5.40 17.43 -2.88
CA ARG A 113 4.19 18.27 -2.75
C ARG A 113 2.95 17.45 -2.38
N ASP A 114 2.89 16.20 -2.83
CA ASP A 114 1.67 15.37 -2.74
C ASP A 114 1.56 14.58 -1.43
N VAL A 115 2.18 15.05 -0.35
CA VAL A 115 2.15 14.38 0.96
C VAL A 115 0.92 14.78 1.74
N HIS A 116 0.14 13.79 2.17
CA HIS A 116 -1.03 14.00 3.01
C HIS A 116 -0.92 13.25 4.35
N ILE A 117 -1.83 13.55 5.26
CA ILE A 117 -1.95 12.85 6.54
C ILE A 117 -2.33 11.39 6.26
N GLY A 118 -1.66 10.46 6.95
CA GLY A 118 -1.85 9.01 6.80
C GLY A 118 -0.82 8.33 5.89
N ASP A 119 -0.03 9.10 5.13
CA ASP A 119 0.93 8.51 4.19
C ASP A 119 2.12 7.87 4.91
N ILE A 120 2.61 6.75 4.38
CA ILE A 120 3.80 6.06 4.91
C ILE A 120 5.04 6.64 4.23
N VAL A 121 5.82 7.42 4.97
CA VAL A 121 7.03 8.07 4.46
C VAL A 121 8.29 7.35 4.95
N THR A 122 9.30 7.31 4.09
CA THR A 122 10.66 6.85 4.45
C THR A 122 11.51 8.07 4.76
N VAL A 123 12.12 8.06 5.94
CA VAL A 123 12.93 9.16 6.47
C VAL A 123 14.34 8.68 6.78
N GLY A 124 15.33 9.53 6.53
CA GLY A 124 16.72 9.28 6.82
C GLY A 124 17.23 10.18 7.93
N GLU A 125 18.07 9.63 8.80
CA GLU A 125 18.80 10.38 9.82
C GLU A 125 19.80 11.34 9.17
N CYS A 126 19.90 12.54 9.74
CA CYS A 126 20.83 13.57 9.30
C CYS A 126 21.42 14.33 10.50
N ARG A 127 22.34 15.26 10.23
CA ARG A 127 22.79 16.21 11.26
C ARG A 127 21.58 17.02 11.79
N PRO A 128 21.61 17.49 13.04
CA PRO A 128 20.54 18.34 13.58
C PRO A 128 20.28 19.56 12.68
N LEU A 129 19.03 19.71 12.20
CA LEU A 129 18.60 20.82 11.35
C LEU A 129 17.85 21.90 12.14
N ALA A 130 17.29 21.52 13.28
CA ALA A 130 16.64 22.36 14.27
C ALA A 130 16.69 21.65 15.63
N LYS A 131 16.11 22.26 16.68
CA LYS A 131 16.04 21.68 18.03
C LYS A 131 15.47 20.25 18.04
N THR A 132 14.39 20.01 17.29
CA THR A 132 13.69 18.73 17.23
C THR A 132 13.92 17.94 15.94
N VAL A 133 14.32 18.61 14.85
CA VAL A 133 14.42 18.00 13.51
C VAL A 133 15.82 17.43 13.29
N ARG A 134 15.91 16.10 13.30
CA ARG A 134 17.14 15.31 13.02
C ARG A 134 16.97 14.30 11.88
N PHE A 135 15.80 14.29 11.25
CA PHE A 135 15.47 13.38 10.15
C PHE A 135 14.92 14.18 8.97
N ASN A 136 15.12 13.64 7.77
CA ASN A 136 14.64 14.22 6.52
C ASN A 136 13.86 13.19 5.70
N VAL A 137 12.81 13.61 5.00
CA VAL A 137 12.05 12.74 4.11
C VAL A 137 12.86 12.41 2.87
N LEU A 138 12.95 11.12 2.53
CA LEU A 138 13.70 10.63 1.35
C LEU A 138 12.79 10.08 0.26
N LYS A 139 11.70 9.42 0.66
CA LYS A 139 10.76 8.79 -0.26
C LYS A 139 9.36 8.85 0.32
N THR A 140 8.43 9.31 -0.50
CA THR A 140 6.99 9.26 -0.26
C THR A 140 6.39 8.11 -1.07
N PRO A 141 5.26 7.53 -0.63
CA PRO A 141 4.60 6.48 -1.38
C PRO A 141 3.92 7.08 -2.61
N VAL A 142 3.98 6.39 -3.75
CA VAL A 142 3.42 6.86 -5.04
C VAL A 142 1.91 6.56 -5.14
N TYR A 143 1.29 6.01 -4.09
CA TYR A 143 -0.10 5.57 -4.12
C TYR A 143 -1.09 6.69 -3.80
N ARG A 144 -1.21 7.69 -4.69
CA ARG A 144 -2.45 8.46 -4.77
C ARG A 144 -2.87 8.66 -6.22
N TYR A 145 -4.01 8.04 -6.51
CA TYR A 145 -4.85 8.23 -7.68
C TYR A 145 -5.09 9.74 -7.89
N PHE A 146 -4.69 10.26 -9.05
CA PHE A 146 -5.16 11.54 -9.55
C PHE A 146 -6.66 11.40 -9.83
N CYS A 147 -7.49 12.11 -9.07
CA CYS A 147 -8.84 12.48 -9.49
C CYS A 147 -8.71 13.87 -10.11
N THR A 148 -8.73 13.94 -11.44
CA THR A 148 -9.10 15.16 -12.16
C THR A 148 -9.81 14.76 -13.44
N VAL A 149 -11.11 15.08 -13.45
CA VAL A 149 -11.93 15.28 -14.64
C VAL A 149 -11.14 16.13 -15.64
N PHE A 150 -10.87 15.65 -16.85
CA PHE A 150 -10.85 16.45 -18.09
C PHE A 150 -10.75 15.54 -19.31
N SER A 151 -11.57 15.88 -20.31
CA SER A 151 -11.72 15.26 -21.63
C SER A 151 -10.41 15.05 -22.39
N GLY A 152 -10.34 13.97 -23.18
CA GLY A 152 -9.43 13.84 -24.33
C GLY A 152 -8.38 12.73 -24.23
N LYS A 153 -8.40 11.82 -25.21
CA LYS A 153 -7.47 10.71 -25.45
C LYS A 153 -5.98 11.11 -25.37
N MET A 154 -5.11 10.18 -24.93
CA MET A 154 -3.87 9.75 -25.63
C MET A 154 -3.15 8.62 -24.86
N GLU A 155 -2.35 7.86 -25.61
CA GLU A 155 -2.01 6.44 -25.43
C GLU A 155 -0.90 6.09 -24.42
N LYS A 156 -0.74 4.77 -24.24
CA LYS A 156 0.00 3.95 -23.27
C LYS A 156 1.50 4.25 -23.10
N GLU A 157 1.97 4.05 -21.87
CA GLU A 157 3.14 3.19 -21.60
C GLU A 157 3.01 2.55 -20.19
N GLU A 158 3.10 1.22 -20.15
CA GLU A 158 2.90 0.40 -18.94
C GLU A 158 4.15 0.34 -18.05
N MET A 159 3.96 0.45 -16.74
CA MET A 159 4.74 -0.34 -15.78
C MET A 159 3.82 -0.93 -14.72
N VAL A 160 3.82 -2.27 -14.70
CA VAL A 160 3.00 -3.16 -13.89
C VAL A 160 3.29 -3.00 -12.39
N SER A 161 2.31 -2.51 -11.64
CA SER A 161 2.07 -2.97 -10.27
C SER A 161 0.57 -3.07 -10.11
N ARG A 162 0.02 -4.29 -10.09
CA ARG A 162 -1.40 -4.50 -9.78
C ARG A 162 -1.62 -3.96 -8.36
N PRO A 163 -2.36 -2.86 -8.15
CA PRO A 163 -2.71 -2.46 -6.81
C PRO A 163 -3.73 -3.49 -6.33
N TYR A 164 -3.39 -4.26 -5.30
CA TYR A 164 -4.40 -5.02 -4.58
C TYR A 164 -5.54 -4.06 -4.25
N GLY A 165 -6.74 -4.43 -4.71
CA GLY A 165 -7.85 -3.51 -4.95
C GLY A 165 -8.15 -2.60 -3.78
N LYS A 166 -8.42 -1.34 -4.09
CA LYS A 166 -9.09 -0.40 -3.20
C LYS A 166 -10.51 -0.94 -2.98
N ILE A 167 -10.71 -1.75 -1.94
CA ILE A 167 -12.05 -2.21 -1.56
C ILE A 167 -12.79 -0.98 -1.05
N VAL A 168 -13.72 -0.45 -1.85
CA VAL A 168 -14.66 0.57 -1.42
C VAL A 168 -15.72 -0.17 -0.60
N LEU A 169 -15.59 -0.10 0.73
CA LEU A 169 -16.61 -0.56 1.66
C LEU A 169 -17.71 0.51 1.72
N SER A 170 -18.54 0.62 0.69
CA SER A 170 -19.82 1.33 0.76
C SER A 170 -20.92 0.35 1.13
N LEU A 171 -21.83 0.74 2.04
CA LEU A 171 -23.01 -0.05 2.38
C LEU A 171 -23.95 -0.25 1.17
N ASP A 172 -23.75 0.52 0.10
CA ASP A 172 -24.49 0.45 -1.15
C ASP A 172 -24.08 -0.72 -2.07
N ASN A 173 -23.01 -1.47 -1.73
CA ASN A 173 -22.46 -2.57 -2.53
C ASN A 173 -22.71 -3.95 -1.90
N VAL A 174 -23.93 -4.21 -1.39
CA VAL A 174 -24.27 -5.55 -0.88
C VAL A 174 -24.45 -6.57 -2.02
N LEU A 175 -24.84 -6.10 -3.20
CA LEU A 175 -25.13 -6.90 -4.39
C LEU A 175 -24.09 -6.61 -5.50
N LEU A 176 -23.66 -7.65 -6.21
CA LEU A 176 -22.86 -7.46 -7.42
C LEU A 176 -23.73 -6.79 -8.50
N PRO A 177 -23.19 -5.83 -9.27
CA PRO A 177 -23.92 -5.24 -10.38
C PRO A 177 -24.29 -6.33 -11.40
N PRO A 178 -25.46 -6.26 -12.05
CA PRO A 178 -25.97 -7.30 -12.93
C PRO A 178 -25.05 -7.59 -14.12
N GLU A 179 -24.26 -6.59 -14.54
CA GLU A 179 -23.23 -6.73 -15.57
C GLU A 179 -22.16 -7.77 -15.19
N LYS A 180 -21.75 -7.83 -13.92
CA LYS A 180 -20.75 -8.79 -13.43
C LYS A 180 -21.32 -10.16 -13.12
N THR A 181 -22.65 -10.27 -12.99
CA THR A 181 -23.31 -11.57 -12.85
C THR A 181 -23.54 -12.24 -14.20
N ALA A 182 -23.60 -11.48 -15.29
CA ALA A 182 -23.87 -11.98 -16.63
C ALA A 182 -22.67 -12.71 -17.27
N SER A 183 -21.43 -12.25 -17.04
CA SER A 183 -20.22 -12.91 -17.53
C SER A 183 -19.29 -13.29 -16.38
N SER A 184 -19.22 -14.60 -16.07
CA SER A 184 -18.29 -15.08 -15.04
C SER A 184 -16.86 -15.15 -15.59
N PRO A 185 -15.83 -14.86 -14.77
CA PRO A 185 -14.44 -15.08 -15.18
C PRO A 185 -14.12 -16.53 -15.53
N SER A 186 -14.88 -17.49 -14.98
CA SER A 186 -14.72 -18.92 -15.31
C SER A 186 -15.24 -19.23 -16.71
N TYR A 187 -16.34 -18.59 -17.14
CA TYR A 187 -16.88 -18.69 -18.49
C TYR A 187 -15.92 -18.10 -19.53
N GLU A 188 -15.30 -16.95 -19.22
CA GLU A 188 -14.24 -16.36 -20.06
C GLU A 188 -13.02 -17.29 -20.22
N ASP A 189 -12.68 -18.07 -19.19
CA ASP A 189 -11.59 -19.05 -19.20
C ASP A 189 -12.03 -20.41 -19.81
N GLY A 190 -13.25 -20.52 -20.36
CA GLY A 190 -13.73 -21.67 -21.13
C GLY A 190 -14.45 -22.76 -20.32
N LEU A 191 -14.92 -22.46 -19.10
CA LEU A 191 -15.71 -23.40 -18.30
C LEU A 191 -17.20 -23.31 -18.65
N ASP A 192 -17.85 -24.46 -18.84
CA ASP A 192 -19.30 -24.52 -19.04
C ASP A 192 -20.08 -24.05 -17.81
N GLU A 193 -21.23 -23.42 -18.03
CA GLU A 193 -22.07 -22.85 -16.96
C GLU A 193 -22.56 -23.95 -16.00
N LYS A 194 -22.90 -25.14 -16.51
CA LYS A 194 -23.35 -26.26 -15.66
C LYS A 194 -22.23 -26.76 -14.76
N SER A 195 -21.04 -26.93 -15.32
CA SER A 195 -19.86 -27.34 -14.55
C SER A 195 -19.44 -26.30 -13.52
N GLU A 196 -19.53 -25.00 -13.85
CA GLU A 196 -19.31 -23.92 -12.88
C GLU A 196 -20.32 -23.98 -11.72
N PHE A 197 -21.60 -24.17 -12.03
CA PHE A 197 -22.66 -24.29 -11.03
C PHE A 197 -22.43 -25.48 -10.10
N GLU A 198 -22.10 -26.65 -10.65
CA GLU A 198 -21.81 -27.86 -9.87
C GLU A 198 -20.59 -27.69 -8.97
N LEU A 199 -19.49 -27.11 -9.47
CA LEU A 199 -18.29 -26.84 -8.66
C LEU A 199 -18.59 -25.88 -7.51
N ARG A 200 -19.39 -24.83 -7.78
CA ARG A 200 -19.82 -23.88 -6.75
C ARG A 200 -20.72 -24.54 -5.71
N PHE A 201 -21.61 -25.42 -6.12
CA PHE A 201 -22.49 -26.19 -5.23
C PHE A 201 -21.68 -27.13 -4.33
N VAL A 202 -20.80 -27.96 -4.92
CA VAL A 202 -19.95 -28.91 -4.20
C VAL A 202 -19.04 -28.18 -3.19
N ALA A 203 -18.54 -27.00 -3.54
CA ALA A 203 -17.74 -26.21 -2.62
C ALA A 203 -18.53 -25.69 -1.41
N CYS A 204 -19.79 -25.27 -1.61
CA CYS A 204 -20.67 -24.88 -0.51
C CYS A 204 -20.95 -26.06 0.45
N GLU A 205 -21.16 -27.26 -0.08
CA GLU A 205 -21.31 -28.48 0.72
C GLU A 205 -20.03 -28.82 1.51
N LEU A 206 -18.87 -28.65 0.87
CA LEU A 206 -17.56 -28.85 1.52
C LEU A 206 -17.37 -27.90 2.70
N ILE A 207 -17.69 -26.61 2.53
CA ILE A 207 -17.61 -25.61 3.60
C ILE A 207 -18.54 -25.96 4.76
N GLN A 208 -19.77 -26.40 4.47
CA GLN A 208 -20.74 -26.79 5.49
C GLN A 208 -20.30 -28.04 6.24
N THR A 209 -19.88 -29.09 5.53
CA THR A 209 -19.39 -30.34 6.15
C THR A 209 -18.17 -30.08 7.02
N ALA A 210 -17.21 -29.30 6.52
CA ALA A 210 -16.03 -28.91 7.28
C ALA A 210 -16.37 -28.07 8.51
N GLY A 211 -17.30 -27.13 8.38
CA GLY A 211 -17.74 -26.28 9.49
C GLY A 211 -18.44 -27.06 10.61
N ILE A 212 -19.25 -28.08 10.27
CA ILE A 212 -19.85 -29.00 11.24
C ILE A 212 -18.76 -29.77 12.00
N LEU A 213 -17.79 -30.35 11.28
CA LEU A 213 -16.69 -31.10 11.89
C LEU A 213 -15.79 -30.22 12.78
N LEU A 214 -15.60 -28.96 12.41
CA LEU A 214 -14.84 -27.96 13.18
C LEU A 214 -15.65 -27.29 14.30
N LYS A 215 -16.93 -27.65 14.46
CA LYS A 215 -17.86 -27.05 15.42
C LYS A 215 -17.90 -25.52 15.32
N VAL A 216 -17.97 -25.01 14.10
CA VAL A 216 -18.07 -23.58 13.78
C VAL A 216 -19.56 -23.18 13.79
N PRO A 217 -19.95 -21.99 14.30
CA PRO A 217 -21.34 -21.57 14.30
C PRO A 217 -21.91 -21.46 12.87
N GLN A 218 -23.22 -21.69 12.72
CA GLN A 218 -23.90 -21.66 11.42
C GLN A 218 -23.71 -20.34 10.68
N VAL A 219 -23.67 -19.22 11.41
CA VAL A 219 -23.43 -17.88 10.87
C VAL A 219 -22.08 -17.82 10.15
N ALA A 220 -21.02 -18.39 10.73
CA ALA A 220 -19.69 -18.42 10.11
C ALA A 220 -19.62 -19.37 8.90
N MET A 221 -20.40 -20.44 8.88
CA MET A 221 -20.49 -21.30 7.68
C MET A 221 -21.18 -20.56 6.53
N ALA A 222 -22.28 -19.85 6.81
CA ALA A 222 -22.97 -19.01 5.82
C ALA A 222 -22.06 -17.88 5.30
N SER A 223 -21.38 -17.16 6.20
CA SER A 223 -20.40 -16.13 5.83
C SER A 223 -19.27 -16.70 4.96
N GLY A 224 -18.81 -17.94 5.24
CA GLY A 224 -17.82 -18.64 4.41
C GLY A 224 -18.31 -18.95 2.99
N GLN A 225 -19.56 -19.40 2.85
CA GLN A 225 -20.17 -19.65 1.54
C GLN A 225 -20.32 -18.35 0.73
N VAL A 226 -20.75 -17.26 1.36
CA VAL A 226 -20.86 -15.95 0.69
C VAL A 226 -19.49 -15.46 0.21
N LEU A 227 -18.46 -15.58 1.05
CA LEU A 227 -17.09 -15.20 0.68
C LEU A 227 -16.55 -16.03 -0.49
N PHE A 228 -16.83 -17.34 -0.50
CA PHE A 228 -16.46 -18.23 -1.60
C PHE A 228 -17.13 -17.81 -2.92
N GLN A 229 -18.44 -17.57 -2.91
CA GLN A 229 -19.17 -17.14 -4.11
C GLN A 229 -18.65 -15.79 -4.61
N ARG A 230 -18.48 -14.82 -3.70
CA ARG A 230 -17.94 -13.48 -4.03
C ARG A 230 -16.55 -13.54 -4.64
N PHE A 231 -15.70 -14.46 -4.18
CA PHE A 231 -14.37 -14.64 -4.74
C PHE A 231 -14.41 -15.06 -6.21
N TYR A 232 -15.26 -16.03 -6.56
CA TYR A 232 -15.36 -16.56 -7.93
C TYR A 232 -16.15 -15.66 -8.90
N TYR A 233 -16.77 -14.57 -8.43
CA TYR A 233 -17.20 -13.49 -9.31
C TYR A 233 -16.05 -12.57 -9.77
N SER A 234 -14.87 -12.66 -9.16
CA SER A 234 -13.69 -11.87 -9.53
C SER A 234 -12.52 -12.72 -10.04
N LYS A 235 -12.59 -14.04 -9.90
CA LYS A 235 -11.55 -15.01 -10.24
C LYS A 235 -12.18 -16.25 -10.86
N SER A 236 -11.44 -16.89 -11.74
CA SER A 236 -11.88 -18.11 -12.42
C SER A 236 -11.61 -19.36 -11.59
N LEU A 237 -12.53 -20.32 -11.65
CA LEU A 237 -12.39 -21.67 -11.10
C LEU A 237 -11.28 -22.48 -11.79
N VAL A 238 -11.01 -22.21 -13.06
CA VAL A 238 -9.95 -22.89 -13.84
C VAL A 238 -8.57 -22.54 -13.29
N ARG A 239 -8.38 -21.27 -12.90
CA ARG A 239 -7.10 -20.76 -12.40
C ARG A 239 -6.85 -21.06 -10.94
N LEU A 240 -7.90 -21.10 -10.11
CA LEU A 240 -7.77 -21.34 -8.69
C LEU A 240 -8.69 -22.49 -8.24
N PRO A 241 -8.13 -23.62 -7.78
CA PRO A 241 -8.92 -24.79 -7.41
C PRO A 241 -9.83 -24.50 -6.21
N MET A 242 -11.07 -25.00 -6.26
CA MET A 242 -12.11 -24.73 -5.26
C MET A 242 -11.72 -25.15 -3.82
N GLU A 243 -10.96 -26.24 -3.66
CA GLU A 243 -10.60 -26.79 -2.35
C GLU A 243 -9.80 -25.78 -1.50
N HIS A 244 -8.81 -25.13 -2.11
CA HIS A 244 -7.95 -24.16 -1.44
C HIS A 244 -8.72 -22.89 -1.07
N THR A 245 -9.60 -22.46 -1.98
CA THR A 245 -10.46 -21.30 -1.74
C THR A 245 -11.49 -21.58 -0.64
N ALA A 246 -12.07 -22.78 -0.59
CA ALA A 246 -13.01 -23.18 0.45
C ALA A 246 -12.34 -23.22 1.83
N MET A 247 -11.12 -23.77 1.95
CA MET A 247 -10.31 -23.74 3.17
C MET A 247 -10.02 -22.31 3.63
N ALA A 248 -9.62 -21.44 2.70
CA ALA A 248 -9.32 -20.05 2.97
C ALA A 248 -10.56 -19.25 3.38
N ALA A 249 -11.70 -19.47 2.70
CA ALA A 249 -12.97 -18.82 2.98
C ALA A 249 -13.49 -19.18 4.37
N LEU A 250 -13.46 -20.46 4.76
CA LEU A 250 -13.86 -20.89 6.10
C LEU A 250 -12.92 -20.32 7.18
N CYS A 251 -11.61 -20.27 6.92
CA CYS A 251 -10.66 -19.65 7.84
C CYS A 251 -10.93 -18.15 8.03
N LEU A 252 -11.18 -17.43 6.94
CA LEU A 252 -11.50 -16.00 6.98
C LEU A 252 -12.83 -15.76 7.71
N ALA A 253 -13.87 -16.51 7.36
CA ALA A 253 -15.19 -16.39 7.98
C ALA A 253 -15.15 -16.66 9.49
N SER A 254 -14.40 -17.67 9.92
CA SER A 254 -14.22 -17.97 11.35
C SER A 254 -13.58 -16.81 12.12
N LYS A 255 -12.73 -16.00 11.46
CA LYS A 255 -12.14 -14.80 12.07
C LYS A 255 -13.08 -13.62 12.09
N ILE A 256 -13.92 -13.48 11.06
CA ILE A 256 -14.91 -12.39 10.96
C ILE A 256 -15.98 -12.54 12.03
N GLU A 257 -16.47 -13.76 12.25
CA GLU A 257 -17.52 -14.07 13.25
C GLU A 257 -16.97 -14.33 14.66
N GLU A 258 -15.74 -13.89 14.96
CA GLU A 258 -15.09 -14.03 16.29
C GLU A 258 -15.06 -15.49 16.83
N ALA A 259 -15.07 -16.48 15.93
CA ALA A 259 -14.99 -17.92 16.25
C ALA A 259 -13.74 -18.58 15.62
N PRO A 260 -12.52 -18.04 15.83
CA PRO A 260 -11.35 -18.45 15.08
C PRO A 260 -11.00 -19.93 15.31
N ARG A 261 -10.60 -20.61 14.24
CA ARG A 261 -10.04 -21.97 14.27
C ARG A 261 -8.59 -21.96 13.84
N ARG A 262 -7.78 -22.89 14.34
CA ARG A 262 -6.38 -23.00 13.92
C ARG A 262 -6.35 -23.50 12.48
N ILE A 263 -5.48 -22.93 11.66
CA ILE A 263 -5.34 -23.29 10.25
C ILE A 263 -5.03 -24.79 10.08
N ARG A 264 -4.24 -25.37 10.99
CA ARG A 264 -3.94 -26.79 11.03
C ARG A 264 -5.21 -27.65 11.12
N ASP A 265 -6.15 -27.28 11.99
CA ASP A 265 -7.37 -28.05 12.23
C ASP A 265 -8.26 -28.02 10.97
N ILE A 266 -8.31 -26.85 10.30
CA ILE A 266 -9.04 -26.70 9.02
C ILE A 266 -8.44 -27.61 7.95
N ILE A 267 -7.11 -27.57 7.76
CA ILE A 267 -6.43 -28.41 6.76
C ILE A 267 -6.68 -29.89 7.04
N ASN A 268 -6.57 -30.31 8.31
CA ASN A 268 -6.78 -31.70 8.70
C ASN A 268 -8.22 -32.16 8.41
N VAL A 269 -9.22 -31.32 8.70
CA VAL A 269 -10.63 -31.64 8.42
C VAL A 269 -10.91 -31.74 6.93
N PHE A 270 -10.42 -30.79 6.12
CA PHE A 270 -10.57 -30.86 4.67
C PHE A 270 -9.85 -32.08 4.07
N HIS A 271 -8.67 -32.40 4.58
CA HIS A 271 -7.95 -33.61 4.17
C HIS A 271 -8.73 -34.88 4.54
N HIS A 272 -9.31 -34.94 5.74
CA HIS A 272 -10.16 -36.05 6.17
C HIS A 272 -11.40 -36.20 5.27
N ILE A 273 -12.10 -35.11 4.96
CA ILE A 273 -13.27 -35.13 4.06
C ILE A 273 -12.87 -35.67 2.68
N ARG A 274 -11.72 -35.24 2.14
CA ARG A 274 -11.21 -35.73 0.86
C ARG A 274 -10.90 -37.24 0.90
N GLN A 275 -10.28 -37.74 1.96
CA GLN A 275 -10.02 -39.17 2.13
C GLN A 275 -11.31 -39.99 2.22
N VAL A 276 -12.31 -39.50 2.96
CA VAL A 276 -13.61 -40.19 3.10
C VAL A 276 -14.36 -40.23 1.77
N ARG A 277 -14.33 -39.13 1.00
CA ARG A 277 -14.93 -39.08 -0.33
C ARG A 277 -14.23 -40.00 -1.34
N ALA A 278 -12.92 -40.18 -1.23
CA ALA A 278 -12.15 -41.05 -2.13
C ALA A 278 -12.28 -42.55 -1.82
N ARG A 279 -12.83 -42.92 -0.66
CA ARG A 279 -13.09 -44.32 -0.26
C ARG A 279 -14.50 -44.80 -0.62
N LYS A 280 -15.38 -43.89 -1.03
CA LYS A 280 -16.68 -44.20 -1.61
C LYS A 280 -16.54 -44.29 -3.11
#